data_AF-A0A3B8K1P2-F1
#
_entry.id   AF-A0A3B8K1P2-F1
#
_cell.length_a   1.000
_cell.length_b   1.000
_cell.length_c   1.000
_cell.angle_alpha   90.00
_cell.angle_beta   90.00
_cell.angle_gamma   90.00
#
_symmetry.space_group_name_H-M   'P 1'
#
loop_
_entity.id
_entity.type
_entity.pdbx_description
1 polymer ?
#
loop_
_entity_poly.entity_id
_entity_poly.type
_entity_poly.pdbx_seq_one_letter_code
_entity_poly.pdbx_strand_id
1 'polypeptide(L)'
;AEEKKKKKKKKKKKKCDESDPNCTASRSTAIALLDDGAGATLRADAYAFGEPIGTVVSSGSSSALCRDCRFLHWGRQPLYVSGEAIGLHYWVQGASATAKDLAAAAGKTATYQGGMIGSVAESGALRERTGHFSSRVDFGVSHYRVTNFNADFDRHGFSGSSAATPNSQPFGVTAGALSGRGNVSDLTLNASGYFAGTPATAGAPPPEMGGSFSITGGNYSANGVFVGKH
;
A
#
# COMPACT_ATOMS: atom_id res chain seq x y z
N ALA A 1 51.87 -16.35 25.44
CA ALA A 1 51.43 -16.50 24.04
C ALA A 1 50.05 -15.85 23.92
N GLU A 2 49.93 -14.90 22.99
CA GLU A 2 48.82 -13.94 22.85
C GLU A 2 47.45 -14.55 22.51
N GLU A 3 46.43 -14.04 23.18
CA GLU A 3 45.02 -14.24 22.90
C GLU A 3 44.57 -13.32 21.75
N LYS A 4 44.46 -13.86 20.53
CA LYS A 4 44.01 -13.08 19.35
C LYS A 4 42.49 -12.85 19.38
N LYS A 5 42.07 -11.69 19.90
CA LYS A 5 40.73 -11.11 19.70
C LYS A 5 40.47 -10.78 18.21
N LYS A 6 39.72 -11.62 17.51
CA LYS A 6 39.13 -11.29 16.19
C LYS A 6 37.98 -10.29 16.36
N LYS A 7 38.25 -8.98 16.18
CA LYS A 7 37.19 -7.96 16.00
C LYS A 7 36.46 -8.18 14.66
N LYS A 8 35.19 -8.59 14.73
CA LYS A 8 34.24 -8.56 13.60
C LYS A 8 34.08 -7.12 13.11
N LYS A 9 34.59 -6.78 11.92
CA LYS A 9 34.15 -5.60 11.17
C LYS A 9 32.71 -5.87 10.70
N LYS A 10 31.71 -5.32 11.40
CA LYS A 10 30.35 -5.19 10.87
C LYS A 10 30.44 -4.34 9.60
N LYS A 11 30.29 -4.95 8.42
CA LYS A 11 30.10 -4.25 7.15
C LYS A 11 28.89 -3.33 7.35
N LYS A 12 29.12 -2.01 7.34
CA LYS A 12 28.06 -1.00 7.36
C LYS A 12 27.22 -1.26 6.10
N LYS A 13 25.94 -1.61 6.25
CA LYS A 13 25.01 -1.79 5.10
C LYS A 13 25.07 -0.48 4.30
N LYS A 14 25.53 -0.54 3.03
CA LYS A 14 25.47 0.60 2.10
C LYS A 14 24.00 1.00 2.03
N LYS A 15 23.66 2.24 2.40
CA LYS A 15 22.31 2.75 2.15
C LYS A 15 22.13 2.79 0.64
N CYS A 16 21.00 2.30 0.14
CA CYS A 16 20.71 2.44 -1.27
C CYS A 16 20.60 3.91 -1.62
N ASP A 17 21.34 4.28 -2.66
CA ASP A 17 21.24 5.58 -3.31
C ASP A 17 20.24 5.43 -4.46
N GLU A 18 19.34 6.40 -4.60
CA GLU A 18 18.27 6.38 -5.62
C GLU A 18 18.86 6.46 -7.04
N SER A 19 20.09 6.93 -7.18
CA SER A 19 20.85 6.95 -8.44
C SER A 19 21.68 5.70 -8.71
N ASP A 20 21.72 4.70 -7.80
CA ASP A 20 22.44 3.44 -8.01
C ASP A 20 21.47 2.41 -8.63
N PRO A 21 21.52 2.16 -9.95
CA PRO A 21 20.57 1.28 -10.63
C PRO A 21 20.66 -0.18 -10.16
N ASN A 22 21.77 -0.55 -9.52
CA ASN A 22 21.98 -1.88 -8.94
C ASN A 22 21.44 -2.02 -7.52
N CYS A 23 20.89 -0.96 -6.94
CA CYS A 23 20.35 -0.98 -5.58
C CYS A 23 18.83 -1.12 -5.60
N THR A 24 18.34 -2.31 -5.26
CA THR A 24 16.90 -2.51 -5.09
C THR A 24 16.44 -1.89 -3.77
N ALA A 25 15.65 -0.82 -3.84
CA ALA A 25 15.08 -0.15 -2.69
C ALA A 25 13.59 0.15 -2.91
N SER A 26 12.79 -0.12 -1.88
CA SER A 26 11.36 0.18 -1.88
C SER A 26 11.07 1.30 -0.90
N ARG A 27 10.41 2.37 -1.36
CA ARG A 27 9.90 3.44 -0.52
C ARG A 27 8.38 3.51 -0.66
N SER A 28 7.67 3.28 0.44
CA SER A 28 6.27 3.70 0.53
C SER A 28 6.24 5.21 0.74
N THR A 29 5.52 5.92 -0.11
CA THR A 29 5.20 7.32 0.16
C THR A 29 3.88 7.35 0.91
N ALA A 30 3.83 8.18 1.95
CA ALA A 30 2.65 8.35 2.79
C ALA A 30 1.45 8.81 1.96
N ILE A 31 0.24 8.53 2.44
CA ILE A 31 -0.98 9.11 1.88
C ILE A 31 -0.99 10.61 2.13
N ALA A 32 -1.31 11.35 1.07
CA ALA A 32 -1.64 12.76 1.16
C ALA A 32 -3.15 12.94 0.97
N LEU A 33 -3.78 13.66 1.90
CA LEU A 33 -5.08 14.29 1.68
C LEU A 33 -4.81 15.75 1.33
N LEU A 34 -5.04 16.09 0.06
CA LEU A 34 -4.74 17.40 -0.51
C LEU A 34 -6.05 18.16 -0.67
N ASP A 35 -6.24 19.26 0.05
CA ASP A 35 -7.38 20.17 -0.18
C ASP A 35 -6.93 21.29 -1.11
N ASP A 36 -7.45 21.30 -2.34
CA ASP A 36 -7.15 22.30 -3.36
C ASP A 36 -8.19 23.43 -3.44
N GLY A 37 -9.15 23.46 -2.51
CA GLY A 37 -10.26 24.42 -2.51
C GLY A 37 -11.43 24.04 -3.43
N ALA A 38 -11.28 23.02 -4.29
CA ALA A 38 -12.37 22.36 -5.02
C ALA A 38 -12.85 21.07 -4.32
N GLY A 39 -12.06 20.58 -3.35
CA GLY A 39 -12.38 19.46 -2.47
C GLY A 39 -11.11 18.77 -1.98
N ALA A 40 -11.26 17.86 -1.02
CA ALA A 40 -10.14 17.05 -0.58
C ALA A 40 -9.90 15.88 -1.56
N THR A 41 -8.69 15.77 -2.08
CA THR A 41 -8.20 14.69 -2.95
C THR A 41 -7.40 13.68 -2.13
N LEU A 42 -7.73 12.40 -2.29
CA LEU A 42 -6.91 11.29 -1.82
C LEU A 42 -5.82 11.05 -2.85
N ARG A 43 -4.56 11.00 -2.41
CA ARG A 43 -3.42 10.54 -3.22
C ARG A 43 -2.54 9.60 -2.40
N ALA A 44 -2.22 8.44 -2.95
CA ALA A 44 -1.19 7.56 -2.42
C ALA A 44 -0.21 7.18 -3.53
N ASP A 45 1.08 7.21 -3.20
CA ASP A 45 2.16 6.88 -4.12
C ASP A 45 3.05 5.80 -3.50
N ALA A 46 3.59 4.92 -4.34
CA ALA A 46 4.59 3.94 -3.93
C ALA A 46 5.67 3.81 -4.99
N TYR A 47 6.93 3.94 -4.58
CA TYR A 47 8.09 3.94 -5.48
C TYR A 47 8.97 2.73 -5.19
N ALA A 48 9.22 1.94 -6.23
CA ALA A 48 10.17 0.84 -6.21
C ALA A 48 11.33 1.19 -7.15
N PHE A 49 12.57 1.02 -6.68
CA PHE A 49 13.80 1.24 -7.45
C PHE A 49 14.51 -0.09 -7.73
N GLY A 50 15.03 -0.23 -8.95
CA GLY A 50 15.64 -1.45 -9.50
C GLY A 50 15.13 -1.73 -10.92
N GLU A 51 15.85 -2.57 -11.66
CA GLU A 51 15.51 -2.90 -13.05
C GLU A 51 14.19 -3.71 -13.11
N PRO A 52 13.12 -3.21 -13.76
CA PRO A 52 11.88 -3.98 -13.90
C PRO A 52 12.08 -5.21 -14.80
N ILE A 53 11.77 -6.40 -14.28
CA ILE A 53 11.91 -7.67 -15.01
C ILE A 53 10.58 -8.39 -15.23
N GLY A 54 10.53 -9.15 -16.32
CA GLY A 54 9.36 -9.90 -16.74
C GLY A 54 8.29 -9.03 -17.41
N THR A 55 7.12 -9.62 -17.66
CA THR A 55 6.00 -8.88 -18.25
C THR A 55 5.40 -7.95 -17.21
N VAL A 56 5.51 -6.63 -17.43
CA VAL A 56 4.98 -5.58 -16.54
C VAL A 56 3.46 -5.51 -16.63
N VAL A 57 2.76 -6.51 -16.09
CA VAL A 57 1.30 -6.76 -16.23
C VAL A 57 0.83 -6.22 -17.61
N SER A 58 -0.33 -5.63 -17.83
CA SER A 58 -0.53 -4.74 -18.99
C SER A 58 -1.33 -3.56 -18.51
N SER A 59 -1.18 -2.38 -19.13
CA SER A 59 -1.93 -1.18 -18.73
C SER A 59 -3.45 -1.40 -18.80
N GLY A 60 -3.91 -2.32 -19.66
CA GLY A 60 -5.31 -2.78 -19.73
C GLY A 60 -5.79 -3.66 -18.57
N SER A 61 -4.92 -4.03 -17.63
CA SER A 61 -5.29 -4.72 -16.38
C SER A 61 -5.81 -3.74 -15.31
N SER A 62 -6.09 -2.48 -15.68
CA SER A 62 -6.70 -1.44 -14.84
C SER A 62 -7.97 -1.94 -14.13
N SER A 63 -8.75 -2.78 -14.82
CA SER A 63 -9.95 -3.44 -14.30
C SER A 63 -9.65 -4.53 -13.26
N ALA A 64 -8.43 -5.09 -13.19
CA ALA A 64 -8.15 -6.21 -12.30
C ALA A 64 -8.09 -5.85 -10.82
N LEU A 65 -7.79 -4.58 -10.47
CA LEU A 65 -7.74 -4.17 -9.06
C LEU A 65 -9.11 -3.75 -8.53
N CYS A 66 -9.88 -3.02 -9.32
CA CYS A 66 -11.26 -2.68 -8.99
C CYS A 66 -12.04 -2.31 -10.25
N ARG A 67 -12.85 -3.26 -10.78
CA ARG A 67 -13.64 -3.06 -12.01
C ARG A 67 -14.71 -1.98 -11.88
N ASP A 68 -15.27 -1.85 -10.68
CA ASP A 68 -16.44 -1.03 -10.41
C ASP A 68 -16.11 0.24 -9.62
N CYS A 69 -14.82 0.53 -9.40
CA CYS A 69 -14.40 1.77 -8.79
C CYS A 69 -14.62 2.93 -9.79
N ARG A 70 -15.31 3.95 -9.32
CA ARG A 70 -15.71 5.17 -10.05
C ARG A 70 -15.07 6.42 -9.47
N PHE A 71 -14.68 6.40 -8.19
CA PHE A 71 -14.12 7.56 -7.50
C PHE A 71 -12.60 7.53 -7.41
N LEU A 72 -12.01 6.32 -7.40
CA LEU A 72 -10.58 6.10 -7.40
C LEU A 72 -10.09 5.67 -8.78
N HIS A 73 -9.06 6.37 -9.23
CA HIS A 73 -8.22 5.97 -10.33
C HIS A 73 -6.88 5.49 -9.79
N TRP A 74 -6.28 4.51 -10.46
CA TRP A 74 -4.96 4.06 -10.13
C TRP A 74 -4.15 3.88 -11.40
N GLY A 75 -2.83 3.86 -11.26
CA GLY A 75 -1.94 3.64 -12.37
C GLY A 75 -0.57 3.23 -11.93
N ARG A 76 0.25 2.93 -12.94
CA ARG A 76 1.69 2.72 -12.79
C ARG A 76 2.43 3.37 -13.94
N GLN A 77 3.67 3.76 -13.69
CA GLN A 77 4.58 4.23 -14.71
C GLN A 77 6.00 3.77 -14.39
N PRO A 78 6.80 3.33 -15.39
CA PRO A 78 8.22 3.15 -15.18
C PRO A 78 8.89 4.49 -14.86
N LEU A 79 9.93 4.43 -14.04
CA LEU A 79 10.81 5.55 -13.73
C LEU A 79 12.03 5.46 -14.61
N TYR A 80 12.45 6.58 -15.21
CA TYR A 80 13.58 6.62 -16.13
C TYR A 80 14.65 7.60 -15.67
N VAL A 81 15.91 7.22 -15.84
CA VAL A 81 17.07 8.12 -15.77
C VAL A 81 17.91 7.87 -17.02
N SER A 82 18.19 8.94 -17.78
CA SER A 82 18.99 8.85 -19.01
C SER A 82 18.50 7.80 -20.04
N GLY A 83 17.19 7.53 -20.06
CA GLY A 83 16.57 6.54 -20.95
C GLY A 83 16.54 5.10 -20.42
N GLU A 84 17.16 4.83 -19.27
CA GLU A 84 17.16 3.53 -18.60
C GLU A 84 16.06 3.46 -17.55
N ALA A 85 15.34 2.33 -17.49
CA ALA A 85 14.29 2.11 -16.50
C ALA A 85 14.93 1.79 -15.14
N ILE A 86 14.78 2.71 -14.18
CA ILE A 86 15.36 2.60 -12.83
C ILE A 86 14.34 2.19 -11.76
N GLY A 87 13.09 1.96 -12.14
CA GLY A 87 12.06 1.60 -11.17
C GLY A 87 10.63 1.68 -11.70
N LEU A 88 9.70 1.55 -10.75
CA LEU A 88 8.27 1.64 -10.97
C LEU A 88 7.63 2.56 -9.93
N HIS A 89 6.76 3.44 -10.40
CA HIS A 89 5.91 4.27 -9.57
C HIS A 89 4.47 3.78 -9.70
N TYR A 90 3.86 3.45 -8.56
CA TYR A 90 2.46 3.10 -8.42
C TYR A 90 1.70 4.23 -7.77
N TRP A 91 0.45 4.43 -8.17
CA TRP A 91 -0.38 5.43 -7.55
C TRP A 91 -1.86 5.10 -7.53
N VAL A 92 -2.55 5.66 -6.55
CA VAL A 92 -4.02 5.75 -6.49
C VAL A 92 -4.40 7.20 -6.16
N GLN A 93 -5.43 7.71 -6.82
CA GLN A 93 -5.95 9.05 -6.57
C GLN A 93 -7.45 9.14 -6.81
N GLY A 94 -8.12 10.06 -6.12
CA GLY A 94 -9.54 10.28 -6.31
C GLY A 94 -10.12 11.32 -5.36
N ALA A 95 -11.39 11.67 -5.54
CA ALA A 95 -12.11 12.55 -4.62
C ALA A 95 -12.24 11.85 -3.26
N SER A 96 -11.61 12.40 -2.22
CA SER A 96 -11.65 11.81 -0.89
C SER A 96 -13.02 12.04 -0.24
N ALA A 97 -13.43 11.10 0.61
CA ALA A 97 -14.60 11.28 1.45
C ALA A 97 -14.31 12.30 2.55
N THR A 98 -15.28 13.16 2.84
CA THR A 98 -15.09 14.18 3.87
C THR A 98 -15.28 13.59 5.27
N ALA A 99 -14.73 14.26 6.29
CA ALA A 99 -14.97 13.86 7.68
C ALA A 99 -16.46 13.84 8.05
N LYS A 100 -17.27 14.67 7.39
CA LYS A 100 -18.73 14.69 7.54
C LYS A 100 -19.38 13.45 6.95
N ASP A 101 -18.92 12.98 5.79
CA ASP A 101 -19.42 11.74 5.18
C ASP A 101 -19.15 10.53 6.09
N LEU A 102 -17.93 10.46 6.65
CA LEU A 102 -17.56 9.42 7.62
C LEU A 102 -18.39 9.51 8.90
N ALA A 103 -18.60 10.72 9.44
CA ALA A 103 -19.41 10.94 10.63
C ALA A 103 -20.90 10.57 10.41
N ALA A 104 -21.43 10.83 9.22
CA ALA A 104 -22.80 10.46 8.86
C ALA A 104 -23.02 8.94 8.85
N ALA A 105 -21.96 8.17 8.58
CA ALA A 105 -21.98 6.71 8.65
C ALA A 105 -21.79 6.14 10.06
N ALA A 106 -21.81 6.97 11.12
CA ALA A 106 -21.61 6.52 12.49
C ALA A 106 -22.54 5.35 12.89
N GLY A 107 -21.96 4.33 13.53
CA GLY A 107 -22.67 3.12 13.92
C GLY A 107 -22.87 2.11 12.79
N LYS A 108 -22.32 2.38 11.59
CA LYS A 108 -22.28 1.44 10.48
C LYS A 108 -20.93 0.74 10.39
N THR A 109 -20.97 -0.42 9.75
CA THR A 109 -19.79 -1.19 9.38
C THR A 109 -19.83 -1.45 7.87
N ALA A 110 -18.69 -1.31 7.19
CA ALA A 110 -18.54 -1.70 5.79
C ALA A 110 -17.38 -2.68 5.62
N THR A 111 -17.45 -3.50 4.57
CA THR A 111 -16.35 -4.37 4.15
C THR A 111 -15.90 -3.96 2.76
N TYR A 112 -14.70 -3.42 2.64
CA TYR A 112 -14.07 -3.04 1.39
C TYR A 112 -13.27 -4.21 0.84
N GLN A 113 -13.42 -4.51 -0.44
CA GLN A 113 -12.69 -5.55 -1.14
C GLN A 113 -12.14 -5.01 -2.45
N GLY A 114 -10.95 -5.48 -2.80
CA GLY A 114 -10.32 -5.09 -4.05
C GLY A 114 -8.95 -5.68 -4.21
N GLY A 115 -8.21 -5.12 -5.16
CA GLY A 115 -6.91 -5.60 -5.56
C GLY A 115 -5.76 -4.80 -4.96
N MET A 116 -4.60 -5.44 -4.99
CA MET A 116 -3.31 -4.84 -4.69
C MET A 116 -2.40 -5.00 -5.91
N ILE A 117 -1.56 -4.01 -6.19
CA ILE A 117 -0.49 -4.12 -7.17
C ILE A 117 0.78 -3.50 -6.60
N GLY A 118 1.92 -4.11 -6.86
CA GLY A 118 3.19 -3.59 -6.40
C GLY A 118 4.37 -4.34 -6.98
N SER A 119 5.56 -3.88 -6.64
CA SER A 119 6.82 -4.54 -7.00
C SER A 119 7.37 -5.30 -5.80
N VAL A 120 7.94 -6.47 -6.08
CA VAL A 120 8.75 -7.25 -5.16
C VAL A 120 10.21 -7.10 -5.58
N ALA A 121 11.06 -6.77 -4.61
CA ALA A 121 12.49 -6.69 -4.78
C ALA A 121 13.10 -8.08 -4.94
N GLU A 122 13.70 -8.36 -6.09
CA GLU A 122 14.58 -9.50 -6.35
C GLU A 122 16.02 -8.99 -6.52
N SER A 123 17.04 -9.85 -6.44
CA SER A 123 18.46 -9.47 -6.46
C SER A 123 18.84 -8.59 -7.67
N GLY A 124 18.81 -7.27 -7.50
CA GLY A 124 19.09 -6.28 -8.55
C GLY A 124 17.90 -5.95 -9.48
N ALA A 125 16.72 -6.52 -9.22
CA ALA A 125 15.58 -6.42 -10.12
C ALA A 125 14.25 -6.19 -9.36
N LEU A 126 13.24 -5.75 -10.08
CA LEU A 126 11.87 -5.57 -9.59
C LEU A 126 10.93 -6.46 -10.38
N ARG A 127 10.13 -7.24 -9.66
CA ARG A 127 9.07 -8.03 -10.26
C ARG A 127 7.71 -7.56 -9.80
N GLU A 128 6.87 -7.17 -10.76
CA GLU A 128 5.50 -6.76 -10.47
C GLU A 128 4.65 -7.97 -10.05
N ARG A 129 3.82 -7.73 -9.04
CA ARG A 129 2.90 -8.70 -8.45
C ARG A 129 1.56 -8.04 -8.19
N THR A 130 0.54 -8.87 -8.25
CA THR A 130 -0.82 -8.51 -7.87
C THR A 130 -1.22 -9.31 -6.64
N GLY A 131 -2.18 -8.79 -5.90
CA GLY A 131 -2.77 -9.40 -4.74
C GLY A 131 -4.22 -8.95 -4.56
N HIS A 132 -4.80 -9.30 -3.43
CA HIS A 132 -6.13 -8.87 -3.05
C HIS A 132 -6.16 -8.50 -1.57
N PHE A 133 -7.12 -7.65 -1.21
CA PHE A 133 -7.37 -7.31 0.19
C PHE A 133 -8.87 -7.34 0.50
N SER A 134 -9.16 -7.51 1.80
CA SER A 134 -10.48 -7.37 2.39
C SER A 134 -10.33 -6.63 3.70
N SER A 135 -10.99 -5.49 3.83
CA SER A 135 -10.90 -4.61 4.99
C SER A 135 -12.27 -4.32 5.57
N ARG A 136 -12.45 -4.59 6.86
CA ARG A 136 -13.66 -4.26 7.61
C ARG A 136 -13.44 -2.98 8.41
N VAL A 137 -14.39 -2.05 8.30
CA VAL A 137 -14.30 -0.72 8.92
C VAL A 137 -15.55 -0.43 9.71
N ASP A 138 -15.37 0.02 10.95
CA ASP A 138 -16.43 0.57 11.79
C ASP A 138 -16.34 2.10 11.78
N PHE A 139 -17.46 2.77 11.51
CA PHE A 139 -17.56 4.22 11.44
C PHE A 139 -18.16 4.79 12.74
N GLY A 140 -17.61 5.90 13.20
CA GLY A 140 -18.08 6.63 14.37
C GLY A 140 -18.18 8.13 14.09
N VAL A 141 -18.74 8.85 15.06
CA VAL A 141 -19.04 10.29 14.91
C VAL A 141 -17.79 11.12 14.68
N SER A 142 -16.68 10.80 15.35
CA SER A 142 -15.42 11.54 15.26
C SER A 142 -14.24 10.71 14.76
N HIS A 143 -14.34 9.39 14.86
CA HIS A 143 -13.29 8.44 14.50
C HIS A 143 -13.89 7.22 13.82
N TYR A 144 -13.11 6.60 12.96
CA TYR A 144 -13.37 5.28 12.40
C TYR A 144 -12.25 4.32 12.81
N ARG A 145 -12.47 3.02 12.62
CA ARG A 145 -11.44 2.00 12.86
C ARG A 145 -11.50 0.92 11.80
N VAL A 146 -10.34 0.63 11.20
CA VAL A 146 -10.16 -0.61 10.43
C VAL A 146 -10.05 -1.75 11.44
N THR A 147 -11.14 -2.49 11.62
CA THR A 147 -11.18 -3.59 12.60
C THR A 147 -10.48 -4.83 12.11
N ASN A 148 -10.40 -5.00 10.80
CA ASN A 148 -9.66 -6.08 10.18
C ASN A 148 -9.17 -5.63 8.80
N PHE A 149 -7.92 -5.91 8.48
CA PHE A 149 -7.32 -5.74 7.17
C PHE A 149 -6.59 -7.03 6.84
N ASN A 150 -7.19 -7.81 5.93
CA ASN A 150 -6.62 -9.03 5.40
C ASN A 150 -6.08 -8.76 4.00
N ALA A 151 -4.86 -9.19 3.73
CA ALA A 151 -4.24 -9.06 2.41
C ALA A 151 -3.56 -10.36 2.01
N ASP A 152 -3.60 -10.70 0.73
CA ASP A 152 -2.75 -11.70 0.11
C ASP A 152 -1.98 -11.02 -1.01
N PHE A 153 -0.66 -11.04 -0.92
CA PHE A 153 0.22 -10.42 -1.92
C PHE A 153 1.46 -11.28 -2.11
N ASP A 154 1.79 -11.57 -3.37
CA ASP A 154 2.88 -12.49 -3.73
C ASP A 154 2.83 -13.82 -2.96
N ARG A 155 1.61 -14.37 -2.77
CA ARG A 155 1.33 -15.63 -2.05
C ARG A 155 1.62 -15.57 -0.53
N HIS A 156 1.78 -14.37 0.02
CA HIS A 156 1.88 -14.16 1.45
C HIS A 156 0.58 -13.54 1.99
N GLY A 157 -0.03 -14.21 2.96
CA GLY A 157 -1.21 -13.72 3.68
C GLY A 157 -0.82 -12.86 4.87
N PHE A 158 -1.53 -11.76 5.09
CA PHE A 158 -1.33 -10.80 6.17
C PHE A 158 -2.66 -10.48 6.85
N SER A 159 -2.63 -10.26 8.16
CA SER A 159 -3.80 -9.76 8.91
C SER A 159 -3.39 -8.76 9.99
N GLY A 160 -4.18 -7.70 10.14
CA GLY A 160 -3.95 -6.64 11.11
C GLY A 160 -5.17 -5.73 11.27
N SER A 161 -5.02 -4.70 12.08
CA SER A 161 -6.05 -3.69 12.34
C SER A 161 -5.41 -2.31 12.57
N SER A 162 -6.23 -1.26 12.58
CA SER A 162 -5.79 0.10 12.91
C SER A 162 -6.19 0.49 14.34
N ALA A 163 -5.53 1.51 14.87
CA ALA A 163 -6.09 2.29 15.96
C ALA A 163 -7.34 3.06 15.49
N ALA A 164 -8.10 3.60 16.45
CA ALA A 164 -9.15 4.57 16.13
C ALA A 164 -8.49 5.80 15.46
N THR A 165 -8.98 6.17 14.29
CA THR A 165 -8.41 7.22 13.44
C THR A 165 -9.42 8.34 13.28
N PRO A 166 -9.05 9.62 13.47
CA PRO A 166 -9.95 10.74 13.25
C PRO A 166 -10.54 10.72 11.84
N ASN A 167 -11.81 11.12 11.70
CA ASN A 167 -12.51 11.11 10.41
C ASN A 167 -11.89 12.01 9.32
N SER A 168 -10.87 12.82 9.64
CA SER A 168 -10.14 13.67 8.69
C SER A 168 -8.73 13.17 8.38
N GLN A 169 -8.35 11.98 8.86
CA GLN A 169 -7.00 11.45 8.75
C GLN A 169 -6.97 10.08 8.07
N PRO A 170 -5.90 9.78 7.30
CA PRO A 170 -5.67 8.44 6.77
C PRO A 170 -5.37 7.45 7.90
N PHE A 171 -5.81 6.21 7.74
CA PHE A 171 -5.49 5.15 8.68
C PHE A 171 -4.09 4.59 8.41
N GLY A 172 -3.54 3.95 9.43
CA GLY A 172 -2.37 3.08 9.33
C GLY A 172 -2.70 1.69 9.89
N VAL A 173 -2.27 0.65 9.18
CA VAL A 173 -2.36 -0.75 9.61
C VAL A 173 -0.96 -1.35 9.58
N THR A 174 -0.59 -2.02 10.66
CA THR A 174 0.54 -2.95 10.68
C THR A 174 -0.03 -4.36 10.80
N ALA A 175 0.19 -5.18 9.78
CA ALA A 175 -0.32 -6.54 9.65
C ALA A 175 0.83 -7.53 9.65
N GLY A 176 0.74 -8.55 10.51
CA GLY A 176 1.70 -9.65 10.55
C GLY A 176 1.37 -10.70 9.50
N ALA A 177 2.39 -11.38 8.97
CA ALA A 177 2.17 -12.53 8.11
C ALA A 177 1.46 -13.67 8.86
N LEU A 178 0.49 -14.28 8.19
CA LEU A 178 -0.22 -15.45 8.70
C LEU A 178 0.70 -16.67 8.69
N SER A 179 0.85 -17.32 9.84
CA SER A 179 1.62 -18.56 9.97
C SER A 179 0.90 -19.72 9.27
N GLY A 180 1.60 -20.39 8.36
CA GLY A 180 1.10 -21.51 7.54
C GLY A 180 2.26 -22.22 6.83
N ARG A 181 2.01 -23.41 6.24
CA ARG A 181 3.06 -24.23 5.61
C ARG A 181 3.79 -23.44 4.51
N GLY A 182 5.03 -23.04 4.78
CA GLY A 182 5.92 -22.35 3.84
C GLY A 182 6.05 -20.83 4.02
N ASN A 183 5.37 -20.22 5.00
CA ASN A 183 5.43 -18.78 5.22
C ASN A 183 6.60 -18.36 6.12
N VAL A 184 7.26 -17.27 5.74
CA VAL A 184 8.26 -16.59 6.57
C VAL A 184 7.50 -15.79 7.63
N SER A 185 7.59 -16.21 8.89
CA SER A 185 6.87 -15.60 10.02
C SER A 185 7.38 -14.21 10.43
N ASP A 186 8.32 -13.63 9.68
CA ASP A 186 8.97 -12.36 9.98
C ASP A 186 8.55 -11.23 9.02
N LEU A 187 7.66 -11.50 8.05
CA LEU A 187 7.14 -10.47 7.16
C LEU A 187 6.09 -9.61 7.87
N THR A 188 6.23 -8.31 7.72
CA THR A 188 5.30 -7.30 8.20
C THR A 188 4.83 -6.46 7.02
N LEU A 189 3.51 -6.34 6.87
CA LEU A 189 2.88 -5.41 5.94
C LEU A 189 2.46 -4.15 6.69
N ASN A 190 2.92 -2.99 6.21
CA ASN A 190 2.42 -1.69 6.64
C ASN A 190 1.60 -1.10 5.51
N ALA A 191 0.32 -0.82 5.77
CA ALA A 191 -0.58 -0.15 4.85
C ALA A 191 -1.04 1.19 5.45
N SER A 192 -1.18 2.18 4.58
CA SER A 192 -1.94 3.39 4.90
C SER A 192 -3.03 3.53 3.86
N GLY A 193 -4.22 3.97 4.28
CA GLY A 193 -5.39 4.11 3.40
C GLY A 193 -6.30 5.25 3.81
N TYR A 194 -7.19 5.61 2.90
CA TYR A 194 -8.34 6.46 3.19
C TYR A 194 -9.50 6.15 2.25
N PHE A 195 -10.62 6.84 2.44
CA PHE A 195 -11.86 6.60 1.71
C PHE A 195 -12.09 7.62 0.61
N ALA A 196 -12.82 7.21 -0.41
CA ALA A 196 -13.14 8.01 -1.56
C ALA A 196 -14.61 7.91 -1.95
N GLY A 197 -15.07 8.99 -2.58
CA GLY A 197 -16.41 9.14 -3.10
C GLY A 197 -17.45 9.58 -2.09
N THR A 198 -18.49 10.21 -2.62
CA THR A 198 -19.69 10.57 -1.87
C THR A 198 -20.67 9.39 -1.88
N PRO A 199 -21.15 8.93 -0.72
CA PRO A 199 -22.17 7.87 -0.67
C PRO A 199 -23.43 8.26 -1.44
N ALA A 200 -24.00 7.31 -2.20
CA ALA A 200 -25.25 7.54 -2.94
C ALA A 200 -26.47 7.76 -2.01
N THR A 201 -26.40 7.23 -0.79
CA THR A 201 -27.44 7.34 0.23
C THR A 201 -26.87 8.05 1.45
N ALA A 202 -27.62 9.03 1.99
CA ALA A 202 -27.21 9.74 3.20
C ALA A 202 -26.98 8.78 4.37
N GLY A 203 -25.83 8.92 5.04
CA GLY A 203 -25.43 8.08 6.16
C GLY A 203 -24.93 6.67 5.79
N ALA A 204 -24.78 6.35 4.50
CA ALA A 204 -24.07 5.16 4.08
C ALA A 204 -22.53 5.38 4.16
N PRO A 205 -21.73 4.33 4.39
CA PRO A 205 -20.28 4.42 4.32
C PRO A 205 -19.77 4.89 2.94
N PRO A 206 -18.63 5.61 2.87
CA PRO A 206 -18.00 5.99 1.61
C PRO A 206 -17.80 4.81 0.66
N PRO A 207 -18.12 4.90 -0.64
CA PRO A 207 -18.18 3.75 -1.55
C PRO A 207 -16.84 3.06 -1.79
N GLU A 208 -15.72 3.78 -1.67
CA GLU A 208 -14.40 3.26 -2.06
C GLU A 208 -13.32 3.51 -1.01
N MET A 209 -12.28 2.69 -1.05
CA MET A 209 -11.08 2.79 -0.22
C MET A 209 -9.84 2.57 -1.09
N GLY A 210 -8.80 3.35 -0.85
CA GLY A 210 -7.51 3.15 -1.50
C GLY A 210 -6.35 3.62 -0.65
N GLY A 211 -5.15 3.17 -1.02
CA GLY A 211 -3.95 3.55 -0.32
C GLY A 211 -2.68 2.91 -0.84
N SER A 212 -1.61 2.99 -0.05
CA SER A 212 -0.30 2.41 -0.34
C SER A 212 0.08 1.37 0.72
N PHE A 213 0.94 0.44 0.34
CA PHE A 213 1.48 -0.56 1.24
C PHE A 213 2.98 -0.77 1.01
N SER A 214 3.64 -1.27 2.06
CA SER A 214 4.99 -1.80 2.02
C SER A 214 5.06 -3.08 2.83
N ILE A 215 5.84 -4.05 2.37
CA ILE A 215 6.07 -5.32 3.06
C ILE A 215 7.57 -5.44 3.26
N THR A 216 8.00 -5.75 4.49
CA THR A 216 9.40 -5.96 4.84
C THR A 216 9.54 -7.09 5.84
N GLY A 217 10.62 -7.86 5.73
CA GLY A 217 10.97 -8.92 6.68
C GLY A 217 11.99 -9.86 6.04
N GLY A 218 12.91 -10.42 6.84
CA GLY A 218 14.00 -11.24 6.33
C GLY A 218 14.82 -10.54 5.23
N ASN A 219 14.74 -11.09 4.01
CA ASN A 219 15.32 -10.53 2.78
C ASN A 219 14.26 -10.11 1.74
N TYR A 220 13.00 -10.07 2.14
CA TYR A 220 11.87 -9.71 1.29
C TYR A 220 11.55 -8.22 1.44
N SER A 221 11.30 -7.55 0.32
CA SER A 221 10.78 -6.19 0.29
C SER A 221 9.80 -6.05 -0.86
N ALA A 222 8.64 -5.45 -0.58
CA ALA A 222 7.68 -5.10 -1.60
C ALA A 222 7.00 -3.78 -1.28
N ASN A 223 6.48 -3.10 -2.30
CA ASN A 223 5.70 -1.88 -2.13
C ASN A 223 4.73 -1.70 -3.30
N GLY A 224 3.63 -1.02 -3.04
CA GLY A 224 2.58 -0.85 -4.04
C GLY A 224 1.39 -0.08 -3.52
N VAL A 225 0.27 -0.20 -4.25
CA VAL A 225 -1.01 0.43 -3.93
C VAL A 225 -2.14 -0.60 -3.89
N PHE A 226 -3.20 -0.25 -3.18
CA PHE A 226 -4.43 -1.03 -3.13
C PHE A 226 -5.63 -0.13 -3.38
N VAL A 227 -6.68 -0.71 -3.97
CA VAL A 227 -7.93 -0.02 -4.27
C VAL A 227 -9.09 -1.00 -4.25
N GLY A 228 -10.20 -0.62 -3.62
CA GLY A 228 -11.38 -1.46 -3.50
C GLY A 228 -12.64 -0.69 -3.13
N LYS A 229 -13.75 -1.41 -3.08
CA LYS A 229 -15.09 -0.87 -2.78
C LYS A 229 -15.83 -1.73 -1.76
N HIS A 230 -16.90 -1.20 -1.17
CA HIS A 230 -17.85 -1.97 -0.37
C HIS A 230 -19.19 -2.20 -1.09
#